data_AF-A0A2E2CYS6-F1
#
_entry.id   AF-A0A2E2CYS6-F1
#
_cell.length_a   1.000
_cell.length_b   1.000
_cell.length_c   1.000
_cell.angle_alpha   90.00
_cell.angle_beta   90.00
_cell.angle_gamma   90.00
#
_symmetry.space_group_name_H-M   'P 1'
#
loop_
_entity.id
_entity.type
_entity.pdbx_description
1 polymer ?
#
loop_
_entity_poly.entity_id
_entity_poly.type
_entity_poly.pdbx_seq_one_letter_code
_entity_poly.pdbx_strand_id
1 'polypeptide(L)'
;MSTDVFPVADDIANNALINRAQYEEMYAKSIKDPEAFWGEHGKRIDWIKPYSTVKNVNFMVPDVSIKWYEDGTLNASYNCIDRHLESRGDQTAILW
;
A
#
# COMPACT_ATOMS: atom_id res chain seq x y z
N MET A 1 23.48 11.11 -20.43
CA MET A 1 22.93 10.54 -19.19
C MET A 1 24.05 10.63 -18.16
N SER A 2 23.88 11.41 -17.09
CA SER A 2 24.84 11.37 -15.98
C SER A 2 24.84 9.95 -15.39
N THR A 3 26.03 9.46 -15.05
CA THR A 3 26.31 8.15 -14.46
C THR A 3 26.43 8.21 -12.94
N ASP A 4 26.15 9.37 -12.35
CA ASP A 4 26.40 9.60 -10.93
C ASP A 4 25.36 8.87 -10.09
N VAL A 5 25.82 7.92 -9.30
CA VAL A 5 25.01 7.20 -8.30
C VAL A 5 25.31 7.81 -6.94
N PHE A 6 24.32 8.44 -6.34
CA PHE A 6 24.42 8.99 -4.99
C PHE A 6 24.04 7.92 -3.97
N PRO A 7 24.92 7.61 -3.00
CA PRO A 7 24.58 6.67 -1.95
C PRO A 7 23.45 7.24 -1.07
N VAL A 8 22.68 6.33 -0.47
CA VAL A 8 21.70 6.71 0.56
C VAL A 8 22.48 7.21 1.77
N ALA A 9 22.15 8.40 2.26
CA ALA A 9 22.78 8.96 3.45
C ALA A 9 22.52 8.08 4.69
N ASP A 10 23.47 8.05 5.63
CA ASP A 10 23.42 7.15 6.78
C ASP A 10 22.19 7.39 7.67
N ASP A 11 21.79 8.64 7.86
CA ASP A 11 20.59 8.99 8.63
C ASP A 11 19.32 8.40 7.99
N ILE A 12 19.24 8.40 6.67
CA ILE A 12 18.14 7.79 5.92
C ILE A 12 18.23 6.27 6.02
N ALA A 13 19.40 5.69 5.78
CA ALA A 13 19.61 4.24 5.79
C ALA A 13 19.23 3.62 7.15
N ASN A 14 19.48 4.34 8.25
CA ASN A 14 19.18 3.89 9.61
C ASN A 14 17.69 3.99 9.99
N ASN A 15 16.92 4.87 9.34
CA ASN A 15 15.51 5.14 9.69
C ASN A 15 14.52 4.67 8.62
N ALA A 16 14.99 4.25 7.44
CA ALA A 16 14.15 3.79 6.36
C ALA A 16 13.40 2.50 6.75
N LEU A 17 12.10 2.45 6.44
CA LEU A 17 11.28 1.27 6.69
C LEU A 17 11.65 0.08 5.81
N ILE A 18 12.29 0.34 4.66
CA ILE A 18 12.66 -0.62 3.63
C ILE A 18 14.06 -0.30 3.14
N ASN A 19 14.96 -1.28 3.22
CA ASN A 19 16.28 -1.21 2.59
C ASN A 19 16.27 -1.84 1.18
N ARG A 20 17.41 -1.83 0.50
CA ARG A 20 17.53 -2.37 -0.87
C ARG A 20 17.12 -3.84 -0.98
N ALA A 21 17.60 -4.69 -0.07
CA ALA A 21 17.31 -6.12 -0.12
C ALA A 21 15.81 -6.39 0.10
N GLN A 22 15.20 -5.69 1.05
CA GLN A 22 13.75 -5.76 1.30
C GLN A 22 12.94 -5.24 0.11
N TYR A 23 13.38 -4.15 -0.54
CA TYR A 23 12.74 -3.67 -1.77
C TYR A 23 12.77 -4.73 -2.86
N GLU A 24 13.94 -5.31 -3.15
CA GLU A 24 14.10 -6.33 -4.19
C GLU A 24 13.22 -7.55 -3.91
N GLU A 25 13.16 -8.00 -2.65
CA GLU A 25 12.30 -9.10 -2.22
C GLU A 25 10.80 -8.77 -2.34
N MET A 26 10.35 -7.65 -1.78
CA MET A 26 8.95 -7.24 -1.80
C MET A 26 8.47 -6.99 -3.23
N TYR A 27 9.29 -6.36 -4.05
CA TYR A 27 8.99 -6.13 -5.45
C TYR A 27 8.81 -7.47 -6.18
N ALA A 28 9.77 -8.39 -6.03
CA ALA A 28 9.67 -9.72 -6.64
C ALA A 28 8.39 -10.46 -6.21
N LYS A 29 8.02 -10.39 -4.92
CA LYS A 29 6.77 -10.99 -4.40
C LYS A 29 5.52 -10.34 -5.02
N SER A 30 5.48 -9.01 -5.09
CA SER A 30 4.33 -8.27 -5.63
C SER A 30 4.02 -8.58 -7.10
N ILE A 31 5.04 -8.98 -7.87
CA ILE A 31 4.92 -9.35 -9.27
C ILE A 31 4.63 -10.85 -9.43
N LYS A 32 5.34 -11.70 -8.68
CA LYS A 32 5.24 -13.16 -8.81
C LYS A 32 3.92 -13.71 -8.25
N ASP A 33 3.45 -13.15 -7.14
CA ASP A 33 2.20 -13.54 -6.48
C ASP A 33 1.45 -12.28 -5.98
N PRO A 34 0.81 -11.52 -6.90
CA PRO A 34 0.13 -10.29 -6.55
C PRO A 34 -1.07 -10.53 -5.63
N GLU A 35 -1.75 -11.67 -5.73
CA GLU A 35 -2.88 -12.03 -4.88
C GLU A 35 -2.44 -12.16 -3.41
N ALA A 36 -1.39 -12.93 -3.14
CA ALA A 36 -0.88 -13.07 -1.78
C ALA A 36 -0.30 -11.75 -1.24
N PHE A 37 0.55 -11.08 -2.02
CA PHE A 37 1.22 -9.85 -1.59
C PHE A 37 0.22 -8.72 -1.31
N TRP A 38 -0.68 -8.44 -2.24
CA TRP A 38 -1.68 -7.38 -2.06
C TRP A 38 -2.83 -7.79 -1.14
N GLY A 39 -3.08 -9.09 -0.96
CA GLY A 39 -3.99 -9.61 0.06
C GLY A 39 -3.46 -9.47 1.49
N GLU A 40 -2.14 -9.47 1.68
CA GLU A 40 -1.52 -9.07 2.94
C GLU A 40 -1.58 -7.55 3.11
N HIS A 41 -1.10 -6.80 2.12
CA HIS A 41 -0.95 -5.35 2.24
C HIS A 41 -2.27 -4.57 2.26
N GLY A 42 -3.35 -5.12 1.68
CA GLY A 42 -4.68 -4.52 1.76
C GLY A 42 -5.24 -4.48 3.20
N LYS A 43 -4.65 -5.22 4.15
CA LYS A 43 -5.03 -5.22 5.57
C LYS A 43 -4.45 -4.03 6.37
N ARG A 44 -3.72 -3.12 5.71
CA ARG A 44 -3.20 -1.87 6.33
C ARG A 44 -4.29 -0.82 6.58
N ILE A 45 -5.44 -1.00 5.95
CA ILE A 45 -6.62 -0.17 6.12
C ILE A 45 -7.75 -1.03 6.68
N ASP A 46 -8.67 -0.37 7.38
CA ASP A 46 -9.80 -1.00 8.02
C ASP A 46 -10.93 -1.18 7.00
N TRP A 47 -11.44 -2.41 6.94
CA TRP A 47 -12.54 -2.80 6.09
C TRP A 47 -13.79 -3.00 6.94
N ILE A 48 -14.92 -2.47 6.49
CA ILE A 48 -16.23 -2.74 7.08
C ILE A 48 -16.61 -4.19 6.73
N LYS A 49 -16.50 -4.54 5.45
CA LYS A 49 -16.57 -5.91 4.96
C LYS A 49 -15.22 -6.28 4.37
N PRO A 50 -14.49 -7.26 4.94
CA PRO A 50 -13.24 -7.75 4.35
C PRO A 50 -13.48 -8.26 2.92
N TYR A 51 -12.53 -8.00 2.02
CA TYR A 51 -12.51 -8.56 0.68
C TYR A 51 -12.11 -10.05 0.70
N SER A 52 -12.53 -10.79 -0.31
CA SER A 52 -12.01 -12.12 -0.63
C SER A 52 -11.30 -12.15 -1.98
N THR A 53 -11.68 -11.27 -2.92
CA THR A 53 -11.02 -11.15 -4.23
C THR A 53 -10.01 -10.01 -4.19
N VAL A 54 -8.72 -10.31 -4.35
CA VAL A 54 -7.67 -9.26 -4.33
C VAL A 54 -7.60 -8.54 -5.67
N LYS A 55 -7.41 -9.28 -6.78
CA LYS A 55 -7.14 -8.70 -8.09
C LYS A 55 -7.98 -9.36 -9.18
N ASN A 56 -8.81 -8.56 -9.87
CA ASN A 56 -9.55 -8.97 -11.06
C ASN A 56 -9.32 -7.95 -12.18
N VAL A 57 -8.25 -8.18 -12.96
CA VAL A 57 -7.74 -7.20 -13.94
C VAL A 57 -7.52 -7.85 -15.30
N ASN A 58 -8.13 -7.27 -16.32
CA ASN A 58 -7.96 -7.54 -17.74
C ASN A 58 -7.60 -6.23 -18.47
N PHE A 59 -6.47 -6.23 -19.18
CA PHE A 59 -6.03 -5.10 -20.00
C PHE A 59 -6.33 -5.29 -21.50
N MET A 60 -6.94 -6.42 -21.88
CA MET A 60 -7.21 -6.73 -23.28
C MET A 60 -8.34 -5.86 -23.84
N VAL A 61 -8.12 -5.28 -25.02
CA VAL A 61 -9.15 -4.56 -25.78
C VAL A 61 -9.99 -5.58 -26.57
N PRO A 62 -11.34 -5.44 -26.63
CA PRO A 62 -12.16 -4.34 -26.11
C PRO A 62 -12.56 -4.46 -24.62
N ASP A 63 -12.29 -5.59 -23.98
CA ASP A 63 -12.81 -5.96 -22.65
C ASP A 63 -11.92 -5.51 -21.47
N VAL A 64 -11.45 -4.25 -21.53
CA VAL A 64 -10.62 -3.69 -20.46
C VAL A 64 -11.45 -3.57 -19.17
N SER A 65 -11.01 -4.23 -18.10
CA SER A 65 -11.67 -4.27 -16.80
C SER A 65 -10.62 -4.28 -15.69
N ILE A 66 -10.69 -3.33 -14.76
CA ILE A 66 -9.70 -3.20 -13.67
C ILE A 66 -10.45 -3.11 -12.35
N LYS A 67 -10.35 -4.16 -11.53
CA LYS A 67 -10.98 -4.20 -10.21
C LYS A 67 -10.02 -4.77 -9.18
N TRP A 68 -10.02 -4.15 -8.01
CA TRP A 68 -9.24 -4.55 -6.85
C TRP A 68 -10.15 -4.58 -5.64
N TYR A 69 -10.04 -5.63 -4.83
CA TYR A 69 -10.83 -5.78 -3.60
C TYR A 69 -12.33 -5.65 -3.84
N GLU A 70 -12.83 -6.13 -5.00
CA GLU A 70 -14.12 -5.73 -5.57
C GLU A 70 -15.34 -6.12 -4.72
N ASP A 71 -15.16 -7.05 -3.80
CA ASP A 71 -16.18 -7.56 -2.89
C ASP A 71 -16.06 -7.02 -1.46
N GLY A 72 -15.04 -6.21 -1.17
CA GLY A 72 -14.83 -5.54 0.10
C GLY A 72 -15.52 -4.17 0.17
N THR A 73 -15.83 -3.71 1.38
CA THR A 73 -16.36 -2.36 1.62
C THR A 73 -15.59 -1.66 2.72
N LEU A 74 -15.36 -0.36 2.54
CA LEU A 74 -14.67 0.50 3.49
C LEU A 74 -15.24 1.92 3.46
N ASN A 75 -14.85 2.74 4.43
CA ASN A 75 -15.08 4.18 4.41
C ASN A 75 -13.74 4.90 4.49
N ALA A 76 -13.51 5.85 3.57
CA ALA A 76 -12.26 6.60 3.50
C ALA A 76 -12.09 7.53 4.71
N SER A 77 -13.14 8.25 5.09
CA SER A 77 -13.13 9.11 6.29
C SER A 77 -12.81 8.31 7.55
N TYR A 78 -13.42 7.13 7.70
CA TYR A 78 -13.12 6.24 8.83
C TYR A 78 -11.62 5.90 8.93
N ASN A 79 -11.00 5.57 7.79
CA ASN A 79 -9.58 5.23 7.74
C ASN A 79 -8.65 6.44 7.90
N CYS A 80 -9.10 7.63 7.55
CA CYS A 80 -8.29 8.86 7.62
C CYS A 80 -8.49 9.63 8.93
N ILE A 81 -9.60 9.43 9.63
CA ILE A 81 -10.02 10.24 10.77
C ILE A 81 -10.41 9.32 11.94
N ASP A 82 -11.55 8.63 11.81
CA ASP A 82 -12.24 7.99 12.93
C ASP A 82 -11.37 6.96 13.66
N ARG A 83 -10.67 6.08 12.93
CA ARG A 83 -9.79 5.05 13.53
C ARG A 83 -8.61 5.63 14.30
N HIS A 84 -8.28 6.91 14.10
CA HIS A 84 -7.18 7.58 14.79
C HIS A 84 -7.63 8.29 16.07
N LEU A 85 -8.93 8.51 16.28
CA LEU A 85 -9.44 9.30 17.41
C LEU A 85 -9.08 8.67 18.77
N GLU A 86 -9.14 7.35 18.89
CA GLU A 86 -8.89 6.65 20.17
C GLU A 86 -7.45 6.82 20.67
N SER A 87 -6.46 6.76 19.77
CA SER A 87 -5.04 6.75 20.15
C SER A 87 -4.31 8.07 19.86
N ARG A 88 -4.84 8.89 18.95
CA ARG A 88 -4.19 10.09 18.40
C ARG A 88 -5.17 11.24 18.17
N GLY A 89 -6.29 11.28 18.90
CA GLY A 89 -7.34 12.29 18.72
C GLY A 89 -6.86 13.75 18.86
N ASP A 90 -5.89 14.00 19.74
CA ASP A 90 -5.30 15.33 19.94
C ASP A 90 -4.11 15.62 19.01
N GLN A 91 -3.70 14.66 18.18
CA GLN A 91 -2.61 14.88 17.23
C GLN A 91 -3.10 15.79 16.11
N THR A 92 -2.37 16.87 15.86
CA THR A 92 -2.66 17.78 14.75
C THR A 92 -2.68 17.04 13.42
N ALA A 93 -3.85 16.99 12.77
CA ALA A 93 -4.02 16.39 11.46
C ALA A 93 -3.66 17.35 10.31
N ILE A 94 -3.95 18.64 10.47
CA ILE A 94 -3.70 19.68 9.45
C ILE A 94 -3.03 20.87 10.13
N LEU A 95 -1.89 21.29 9.59
CA LEU A 95 -1.27 22.59 9.83
C LEU A 95 -1.65 23.49 8.64
N TRP A 96 -2.30 24.62 8.89
CA TRP A 96 -2.79 25.54 7.87
C TRP A 96 -2.12 26.91 8.02
#